data_AF-A0A8W8JIU7-F1
#
_entry.id   AF-A0A8W8JIU7-F1
#
_cell.length_a   1.000
_cell.length_b   1.000
_cell.length_c   1.000
_cell.angle_alpha   90.00
_cell.angle_beta   90.00
_cell.angle_gamma   90.00
#
_symmetry.space_group_name_H-M   'P 1'
#
loop_
_entity.id
_entity.type
_entity.pdbx_description
1 polymer ?
#
loop_
_entity_poly.entity_id
_entity_poly.type
_entity_poly.pdbx_seq_one_letter_code
_entity_poly.pdbx_strand_id
1 'polypeptide(L)'
;WKKYQEEAKKEQQLDTKVKESHPVHCPYYGEEKQEGWWLYVSDKRNHMLITAPVQILTLKDEEELTLKFSAPHKPGLYSYTVCLRSDCYVDFDQSKNIRLDVKEAKVIEDHPQWDIPDDEDDKDKDEDTDSDYSTDFDESDED
;
A
#
# COMPACT_ATOMS: atom_id res chain seq x y z
N TRP A 1 -10.89 2.62 10.08
CA TRP A 1 -11.69 2.05 8.98
C TRP A 1 -11.68 2.95 7.75
N LYS A 2 -12.26 4.17 7.78
CA LYS A 2 -12.25 5.10 6.64
C LYS A 2 -10.85 5.38 6.06
N LYS A 3 -9.87 5.64 6.91
CA LYS A 3 -8.46 5.82 6.52
C LYS A 3 -7.91 4.63 5.69
N TYR A 4 -8.19 3.39 6.10
CA TYR A 4 -7.76 2.20 5.36
C TYR A 4 -8.46 2.06 4.00
N GLN A 5 -9.71 2.50 3.89
CA GLN A 5 -10.42 2.50 2.62
C GLN A 5 -9.82 3.52 1.64
N GLU A 6 -9.38 4.68 2.12
CA GLU A 6 -8.72 5.71 1.31
C GLU A 6 -7.32 5.26 0.85
N GLU A 7 -6.51 4.69 1.76
CA GLU A 7 -5.19 4.13 1.41
C GLU A 7 -5.32 2.99 0.40
N ALA A 8 -6.24 2.05 0.60
CA ALA A 8 -6.48 0.95 -0.34
C ALA A 8 -6.93 1.45 -1.72
N LYS A 9 -7.80 2.48 -1.79
CA LYS A 9 -8.22 3.07 -3.08
C LYS A 9 -7.05 3.71 -3.81
N LYS A 10 -6.17 4.42 -3.10
CA LYS A 10 -5.00 5.06 -3.69
C LYS A 10 -3.99 4.05 -4.22
N GLU A 11 -3.73 2.97 -3.48
CA GLU A 11 -2.84 1.90 -3.93
C GLU A 11 -3.43 1.14 -5.13
N GLN A 12 -4.74 0.88 -5.14
CA GLN A 12 -5.41 0.25 -6.27
C GLN A 12 -5.41 1.10 -7.55
N GLN A 13 -5.39 2.42 -7.43
CA GLN A 13 -5.28 3.33 -8.58
C GLN A 13 -3.89 3.33 -9.22
N LEU A 14 -2.86 2.96 -8.46
CA LEU A 14 -1.46 2.90 -8.92
C LEU A 14 -1.05 1.51 -9.37
N ASP A 15 -1.90 0.49 -9.18
CA ASP A 15 -1.60 -0.88 -9.52
C ASP A 15 -1.89 -1.15 -11.01
N THR A 16 -0.82 -1.15 -11.81
CA THR A 16 -0.86 -1.44 -13.26
C THR A 16 -0.92 -2.95 -13.55
N LYS A 17 -0.96 -3.82 -12.53
CA LYS A 17 -1.02 -5.27 -12.75
C LYS A 17 -2.36 -5.68 -13.37
N VAL A 18 -2.28 -6.56 -14.36
CA VAL A 18 -3.46 -7.19 -14.96
C VAL A 18 -4.11 -8.11 -13.93
N LYS A 19 -5.34 -7.80 -13.52
CA LYS A 19 -6.10 -8.53 -12.49
C LYS A 19 -6.71 -9.82 -13.04
N GLU A 20 -5.86 -10.78 -13.38
CA GLU A 20 -6.27 -12.06 -13.96
C GLU A 20 -5.67 -13.22 -13.15
N SER A 21 -6.52 -14.18 -12.78
CA SER A 21 -6.18 -15.36 -11.98
C SER A 21 -6.86 -16.60 -12.57
N HIS A 22 -7.26 -17.56 -11.73
CA HIS A 22 -8.11 -18.66 -12.17
C HIS A 22 -9.59 -18.29 -12.14
N PRO A 23 -10.40 -18.80 -13.09
CA PRO A 23 -11.85 -18.65 -13.04
C PRO A 23 -12.45 -19.50 -11.91
N VAL A 24 -13.36 -18.89 -11.16
CA VAL A 24 -14.01 -19.51 -10.01
C VAL A 24 -15.23 -20.31 -10.45
N HIS A 25 -15.42 -21.50 -9.88
CA HIS A 25 -16.66 -22.25 -10.09
C HIS A 25 -17.80 -21.71 -9.21
N CYS A 26 -18.55 -20.74 -9.74
CA CYS A 26 -19.69 -20.12 -9.04
C CYS A 26 -20.97 -20.04 -9.91
N PRO A 27 -21.73 -21.14 -10.08
CA PRO A 27 -22.88 -21.21 -11.01
C PRO A 27 -24.04 -20.25 -10.71
N TYR A 28 -24.13 -19.75 -9.47
CA TYR A 28 -25.19 -18.86 -9.00
C TYR A 28 -24.73 -17.40 -8.88
N TYR A 29 -23.48 -17.09 -9.28
CA TYR A 29 -22.99 -15.72 -9.35
C TYR A 29 -23.26 -15.16 -10.75
N GLY A 30 -23.73 -13.91 -10.84
CA GLY A 30 -24.26 -13.35 -12.09
C GLY A 30 -23.21 -13.04 -13.16
N GLU A 31 -21.94 -13.03 -12.80
CA GLU A 31 -20.82 -12.65 -13.68
C GLU A 31 -19.72 -13.71 -13.61
N GLU A 32 -18.81 -13.71 -14.60
CA GLU A 32 -17.59 -14.50 -14.47
C GLU A 32 -16.70 -13.89 -13.38
N LYS A 33 -16.24 -14.75 -12.47
CA LYS A 33 -15.44 -14.33 -11.32
C LYS A 33 -14.04 -14.92 -11.40
N GLN A 34 -13.06 -14.07 -11.14
CA GLN A 34 -11.66 -14.43 -10.96
C GLN A 34 -11.38 -14.66 -9.47
N GLU A 35 -10.48 -15.60 -9.17
CA GLU A 35 -10.05 -15.88 -7.81
C GLU A 35 -9.49 -14.62 -7.12
N GLY A 36 -10.01 -14.36 -5.92
CA GLY A 36 -9.63 -13.23 -5.10
C GLY A 36 -9.18 -13.66 -3.71
N TRP A 37 -8.07 -13.08 -3.26
CA TRP A 37 -7.51 -13.32 -1.94
C TRP A 37 -7.28 -12.03 -1.17
N TRP A 38 -7.49 -12.09 0.15
CA TRP A 38 -7.20 -11.01 1.08
C TRP A 38 -6.03 -11.41 1.96
N LEU A 39 -4.97 -10.62 1.94
CA LEU A 39 -3.78 -10.82 2.76
C LEU A 39 -3.64 -9.69 3.78
N TYR A 40 -3.54 -10.03 5.06
CA TYR A 40 -3.35 -9.05 6.12
C TYR A 40 -2.68 -9.65 7.35
N VAL A 41 -2.14 -8.78 8.20
CA VAL A 41 -1.61 -9.16 9.52
C VAL A 41 -2.59 -8.72 10.60
N SER A 42 -2.86 -9.60 11.56
CA SER A 42 -3.77 -9.34 12.67
C SER A 42 -3.16 -9.74 14.01
N ASP A 43 -3.52 -9.01 15.06
CA ASP A 43 -3.33 -9.40 16.46
C ASP A 43 -4.64 -10.03 16.96
N LYS A 44 -4.63 -11.36 17.09
CA LYS A 44 -5.78 -12.14 17.57
C LYS A 44 -6.14 -11.85 19.03
N ARG A 45 -5.17 -11.45 19.86
CA ARG A 45 -5.41 -11.18 21.28
C ARG A 45 -6.17 -9.87 21.46
N ASN A 46 -5.83 -8.86 20.68
CA ASN A 46 -6.42 -7.53 20.78
C ASN A 46 -7.50 -7.27 19.73
N HIS A 47 -7.85 -8.28 18.92
CA HIS A 47 -8.81 -8.19 17.82
C HIS A 47 -8.55 -7.01 16.87
N MET A 48 -7.27 -6.77 16.54
CA MET A 48 -6.83 -5.60 15.78
C MET A 48 -6.10 -5.99 14.49
N LEU A 49 -6.36 -5.27 13.40
CA LEU A 49 -5.56 -5.36 12.17
C LEU A 49 -4.29 -4.52 12.32
N ILE A 50 -3.15 -5.11 11.96
CA ILE A 50 -1.85 -4.44 12.02
C ILE A 50 -1.53 -3.74 10.68
N THR A 51 -1.95 -4.37 9.59
CA THR A 51 -1.78 -3.85 8.21
C THR A 51 -3.15 -3.70 7.55
N ALA A 52 -3.27 -2.75 6.64
CA ALA A 52 -4.43 -2.64 5.75
C ALA A 52 -4.57 -3.93 4.93
N PRO A 53 -5.77 -4.50 4.77
CA PRO A 53 -5.94 -5.68 3.93
C PRO A 53 -5.54 -5.42 2.48
N VAL A 54 -4.67 -6.27 1.95
CA VAL A 54 -4.23 -6.25 0.56
C VAL A 54 -5.07 -7.25 -0.23
N GLN A 55 -5.70 -6.76 -1.30
CA GLN A 55 -6.44 -7.62 -2.22
C GLN A 55 -5.49 -8.13 -3.31
N ILE A 56 -5.54 -9.44 -3.57
CA ILE A 56 -4.72 -10.14 -4.54
C ILE A 56 -5.66 -10.75 -5.57
N LEU A 57 -5.48 -10.38 -6.83
CA LEU A 57 -6.30 -10.81 -7.97
C LEU A 57 -5.47 -11.42 -9.11
N THR A 58 -4.18 -11.65 -8.83
CA THR A 58 -3.12 -11.99 -9.80
C THR A 58 -2.49 -13.35 -9.51
N LEU A 59 -2.93 -14.02 -8.44
CA LEU A 59 -2.37 -15.29 -8.00
C LEU A 59 -2.78 -16.41 -8.96
N LYS A 60 -1.84 -16.87 -9.79
CA LYS A 60 -1.97 -18.07 -10.63
C LYS A 60 -1.16 -19.22 -10.01
N ASP A 61 0.15 -19.23 -10.20
CA ASP A 61 1.03 -20.27 -9.63
C ASP A 61 1.69 -19.81 -8.33
N GLU A 62 2.32 -18.63 -8.34
CA GLU A 62 3.05 -18.06 -7.20
C GLU A 62 3.02 -16.54 -7.27
N GLU A 63 2.86 -15.88 -6.12
CA GLU A 63 2.96 -14.42 -6.02
C GLU A 63 3.64 -14.00 -4.70
N GLU A 64 4.65 -13.16 -4.82
CA GLU A 64 5.37 -12.57 -3.68
C GLU A 64 4.83 -11.17 -3.35
N LEU A 65 4.47 -10.96 -2.09
CA LEU A 65 3.91 -9.70 -1.60
C LEU A 65 4.60 -9.29 -0.31
N THR A 66 4.89 -7.99 -0.18
CA THR A 66 5.53 -7.42 1.02
C THR A 66 4.53 -6.58 1.80
N LEU A 67 4.18 -7.02 3.00
CA LEU A 67 3.37 -6.24 3.94
C LEU A 67 4.29 -5.39 4.83
N LYS A 68 4.10 -4.07 4.81
CA LYS A 68 4.85 -3.12 5.63
C LYS A 68 3.97 -2.61 6.78
N PHE A 69 4.54 -2.56 7.98
CA PHE A 69 3.89 -1.96 9.14
C PHE A 69 4.94 -1.47 10.15
N SER A 70 4.56 -0.49 10.97
CA SER A 70 5.42 0.05 12.01
C SER A 70 5.46 -0.87 13.23
N ALA A 71 6.64 -1.01 13.83
CA ALA A 71 6.77 -1.71 15.10
C ALA A 71 5.98 -0.97 16.21
N PRO A 72 5.38 -1.70 17.17
CA PRO A 72 4.77 -1.11 18.35
C PRO A 72 5.75 -0.25 19.15
N HIS A 73 5.23 0.77 19.84
CA HIS A 73 6.05 1.71 20.61
C HIS A 73 6.75 1.07 21.83
N LYS A 74 6.14 0.05 22.44
CA LYS A 74 6.70 -0.61 23.62
C LYS A 74 7.58 -1.80 23.21
N PRO A 75 8.81 -1.94 23.73
CA PRO A 75 9.61 -3.14 23.52
C PRO A 75 8.93 -4.36 24.17
N GLY A 76 9.08 -5.52 23.55
CA GLY A 76 8.49 -6.77 24.02
C GLY A 76 8.28 -7.80 22.92
N LEU A 77 7.82 -8.98 23.33
CA LEU A 77 7.49 -10.08 22.42
C LEU A 77 6.02 -9.97 21.97
N TYR A 78 5.82 -9.76 20.68
CA TYR A 78 4.50 -9.68 20.06
C TYR A 78 4.22 -10.93 19.23
N SER A 79 2.99 -11.45 19.33
CA SER A 79 2.53 -12.57 18.50
C SER A 79 1.47 -12.06 17.55
N TYR A 80 1.73 -12.16 16.26
CA TYR A 80 0.77 -11.80 15.21
C TYR A 80 0.40 -13.03 14.38
N THR A 81 -0.69 -12.91 13.64
CA THR A 81 -1.11 -13.91 12.67
C THR A 81 -1.22 -13.25 11.29
N VAL A 82 -0.48 -13.80 10.33
CA VAL A 82 -0.67 -13.52 8.91
C VAL A 82 -1.87 -14.34 8.44
N CYS A 83 -2.86 -13.67 7.85
CA CYS A 83 -4.10 -14.27 7.39
C CYS A 83 -4.21 -14.10 5.88
N LEU A 84 -4.43 -15.22 5.19
CA LEU A 84 -4.82 -15.27 3.78
C LEU A 84 -6.26 -15.78 3.73
N ARG A 85 -7.18 -14.93 3.29
CA ARG A 85 -8.62 -15.23 3.24
C ARG A 85 -9.09 -15.32 1.80
N SER A 86 -9.85 -16.35 1.47
CA SER A 86 -10.47 -16.43 0.15
C SER A 86 -11.74 -15.57 0.12
N ASP A 87 -11.95 -14.87 -0.98
CA ASP A 87 -13.20 -14.16 -1.27
C ASP A 87 -14.17 -15.05 -2.09
N CYS A 88 -13.67 -16.16 -2.64
CA CYS A 88 -14.37 -17.00 -3.62
C CYS A 88 -14.77 -18.37 -3.06
N TYR A 89 -13.97 -18.92 -2.15
CA TYR A 89 -14.16 -20.26 -1.59
C TYR A 89 -14.34 -20.19 -0.08
N VAL A 90 -15.24 -21.01 0.44
CA VAL A 90 -15.40 -21.19 1.89
C VAL A 90 -14.38 -22.22 2.37
N ASP A 91 -13.88 -22.05 3.60
CA ASP A 91 -12.92 -22.95 4.27
C ASP A 91 -11.54 -23.07 3.62
N PHE A 92 -11.21 -22.21 2.64
CA PHE A 92 -9.89 -22.17 2.00
C PHE A 92 -8.93 -21.15 2.63
N ASP A 93 -9.25 -20.70 3.84
CA ASP A 93 -8.48 -19.69 4.54
C ASP A 93 -7.23 -20.26 5.18
N GLN A 94 -6.10 -19.57 5.03
CA GLN A 94 -4.85 -19.93 5.69
C GLN A 94 -4.46 -18.90 6.75
N SER A 95 -3.86 -19.38 7.84
CA SER A 95 -3.32 -18.49 8.86
C SER A 95 -2.00 -19.01 9.42
N LYS A 96 -1.03 -18.13 9.56
CA LYS A 96 0.32 -18.45 10.06
C LYS A 96 0.69 -17.53 11.19
N ASN A 97 1.07 -18.12 12.33
CA ASN A 97 1.51 -17.36 13.50
C ASN A 97 2.98 -16.95 13.35
N ILE A 98 3.27 -15.69 13.67
CA ILE A 98 4.61 -15.11 13.68
C ILE A 98 4.86 -14.45 15.03
N ARG A 99 6.12 -14.48 15.48
CA ARG A 99 6.56 -13.85 16.72
C ARG A 99 7.61 -12.80 16.40
N LEU A 100 7.40 -11.58 16.88
CA LEU A 100 8.30 -10.45 16.72
C LEU A 100 8.87 -10.06 18.08
N ASP A 101 10.18 -10.07 18.20
CA ASP A 101 10.91 -9.54 19.35
C ASP A 101 11.26 -8.06 19.09
N VAL A 102 10.48 -7.16 19.66
CA VAL A 102 10.65 -5.72 19.49
C VAL A 102 11.60 -5.22 20.57
N LYS A 103 12.77 -4.75 20.14
CA LYS A 103 13.79 -4.17 21.02
C LYS A 103 13.61 -2.66 21.12
N GLU A 104 14.18 -2.09 22.18
CA GLU A 104 14.18 -0.64 22.37
C GLU A 104 14.84 0.05 21.18
N ALA A 105 14.20 1.12 20.70
CA ALA A 105 14.75 1.91 19.62
C ALA A 105 16.08 2.51 20.08
N LYS A 106 17.13 2.34 19.29
CA LYS A 106 18.39 3.04 19.56
C LYS A 106 18.12 4.54 19.45
N VAL A 107 18.55 5.29 20.47
CA VAL A 107 18.57 6.75 20.38
C VAL A 107 19.47 7.10 19.21
N ILE A 108 18.89 7.77 18.22
CA ILE A 108 19.67 8.35 17.13
C ILE A 108 20.36 9.55 17.77
N GLU A 109 21.62 9.38 18.19
CA GLU A 109 22.47 10.50 18.54
C GLU A 109 22.67 11.34 17.28
N ASP A 110 22.23 12.59 17.37
CA ASP A 110 22.40 13.69 16.42
C ASP A 110 22.31 13.31 14.94
N HIS A 111 21.13 13.56 14.37
CA HIS A 111 21.04 13.80 12.94
C HIS A 111 21.97 15.00 12.64
N PRO A 112 22.96 14.89 11.73
CA PRO A 112 23.68 16.07 11.29
C PRO A 112 22.62 17.02 10.73
N GLN A 113 22.33 18.08 11.49
CA GLN A 113 21.62 19.23 10.96
C GLN A 113 22.53 19.73 9.85
N TRP A 114 22.01 19.75 8.63
CA TRP A 114 22.71 20.40 7.55
C TRP A 114 22.92 21.84 8.01
N ASP A 115 24.18 22.22 8.27
CA ASP A 115 24.57 23.61 8.45
C ASP A 115 24.32 24.29 7.11
N ILE A 116 23.08 24.74 6.90
CA ILE A 116 22.74 25.62 5.79
C ILE A 116 23.47 26.92 6.13
N PRO A 117 24.52 27.30 5.39
CA PRO A 117 25.18 28.57 5.62
C PRO A 117 24.13 29.65 5.38
N ASP A 118 23.98 30.55 6.35
CA ASP A 118 23.10 31.72 6.28
C ASP A 118 23.75 32.80 5.39
N ASP A 119 24.13 32.41 4.17
CA ASP A 119 24.67 33.31 3.14
C ASP A 119 23.47 33.88 2.35
N GLU A 120 22.58 34.60 3.06
CA GLU A 120 21.74 35.62 2.43
C GLU A 120 22.63 36.82 2.07
N ASP A 121 23.47 36.63 1.05
CA ASP A 121 24.08 37.72 0.31
C ASP A 121 23.00 38.23 -0.65
N ASP A 122 22.21 39.17 -0.14
CA ASP A 122 21.16 39.95 -0.78
C ASP A 122 21.72 40.65 -2.05
N LYS A 123 21.86 39.90 -3.15
CA LYS A 123 22.30 40.40 -4.45
C LYS A 123 21.25 40.10 -5.50
N ASP A 124 20.56 41.19 -5.81
CA ASP A 124 20.09 41.58 -7.12
C ASP A 124 18.88 40.80 -7.64
N LYS A 125 17.72 41.39 -7.33
CA LYS A 125 16.64 41.54 -8.32
C LYS A 125 17.26 41.78 -9.69
N ASP A 126 16.95 40.93 -10.66
CA ASP A 126 16.65 41.36 -12.02
C ASP A 126 15.94 40.24 -12.81
N GLU A 127 14.79 40.65 -13.34
CA GLU A 127 14.19 40.29 -14.64
C GLU A 127 13.69 38.85 -14.92
N ASP A 128 12.37 38.77 -14.99
CA ASP A 128 11.59 38.28 -16.14
C ASP A 128 11.97 36.94 -16.79
N THR A 129 11.05 35.98 -16.74
CA THR A 129 10.40 35.43 -17.95
C THR A 129 9.24 34.52 -17.52
N ASP A 130 8.02 35.03 -17.67
CA ASP A 130 6.81 34.25 -17.87
C ASP A 130 7.06 33.16 -18.92
N SER A 131 6.82 31.89 -18.58
CA SER A 131 6.41 30.92 -19.61
C SER A 131 5.18 30.15 -19.13
N ASP A 132 4.04 30.77 -19.40
CA ASP A 132 2.78 30.10 -19.69
C ASP A 132 3.02 29.00 -20.73
N TYR A 133 2.81 27.74 -20.33
CA TYR A 133 2.54 26.67 -21.28
C TYR A 133 1.23 25.97 -20.92
N SER A 134 0.13 26.62 -21.27
CA SER A 134 -1.08 25.93 -21.71
C SER A 134 -1.57 26.58 -22.98
N THR A 135 -1.04 26.14 -24.13
CA THR A 135 -1.72 26.38 -25.40
C THR A 135 -2.83 25.35 -25.57
N ASP A 136 -4.03 25.86 -25.40
CA ASP A 136 -5.32 25.28 -25.78
C ASP A 136 -5.32 24.66 -27.19
N PHE A 137 -6.08 23.55 -27.28
CA PHE A 137 -7.10 23.27 -28.30
C PHE A 137 -6.96 23.96 -29.67
N ASP A 138 -6.61 23.18 -30.70
CA ASP A 138 -7.11 23.43 -32.06
C ASP A 138 -7.73 22.14 -32.61
N GLU A 139 -9.04 22.22 -32.80
CA GLU A 139 -9.91 21.30 -33.48
C GLU A 139 -9.83 21.66 -34.97
N SER A 140 -9.31 20.76 -35.81
CA SER A 140 -9.37 20.90 -37.26
C SER A 140 -9.89 19.61 -37.90
N ASP A 141 -11.06 19.75 -38.53
CA ASP A 141 -11.75 18.83 -39.43
C ASP A 141 -10.97 18.49 -40.73
N GLU A 142 -11.51 17.53 -41.50
CA GLU A 142 -11.20 17.05 -42.88
C GLU A 142 -10.37 15.73 -42.94
N ASP A 143 -10.80 14.60 -43.53
CA ASP A 143 -11.88 14.20 -44.47
C ASP A 143 -12.39 12.78 -44.13
#